data_AF-F2UNT3-F1
#
_entry.id   AF-F2UNT3-F1
#
_cell.length_a   1.000
_cell.length_b   1.000
_cell.length_c   1.000
_cell.angle_alpha   90.00
_cell.angle_beta   90.00
_cell.angle_gamma   90.00
#
_symmetry.space_group_name_H-M   'P 1'
#
loop_
_entity.id
_entity.type
_entity.pdbx_description
1 polymer ?
#
loop_
_entity_poly.entity_id
_entity_poly.type
_entity_poly.pdbx_seq_one_letter_code
_entity_poly.pdbx_strand_id
1 'polypeptide(L)'
;MADGNDEHRLTDGVSVEAIKTFLADLTKEFPDTYTEMTTADACKQLVVPRTQQASCAYVDLLRKQSPCTDVGKATVFVSHAWRYKIADVLNVLLEFAEEQASKEDGQPVFFWFDLFMNNQNANVTANLPQEWWSTTFKESIANIGRVLLVLMPWRDPVPLTRAWCLWEIFCGISNEGTEVNIRLPKSEEKALERAIQGEYEAVTDTLVRVQAERAEAFNPNDKAMIFQATQDSVGFAALNQAVKDQLRAWCLEKAAAAVEAMQARGEDNTGAFAVLCGQVGTVLNTFGEHGRAVAYYEAALATYLRIEGEKGENVAGLYNNLGLAYDDKGDNDKAIAYFEKAREILVGKLGEKHPSTASTYNNLGNAYSIKGEHDKAITYYEKDLAITTQTLGEKHPSTATAYNNLGNAYCSKGEYDKAIDHYEKDLAITIQTLGEKHPSTAETYNNLGNAYCSKGEHEKAIAYYEKDLAITTQTLGEKHPSTAMTLTNIAFVHAELGDKEQACAYMQRALDVFTATVGPDHPSTQRAEHDLRRIRHAGVDVPSGSSRCCSIL
;
A
#
# COMPACT_ATOMS: atom_id res chain seq x y z
N MET A 1 -29.32 7.76 35.53
CA MET A 1 -28.57 9.02 35.66
C MET A 1 -27.13 8.61 35.78
N ALA A 2 -26.33 8.84 34.74
CA ALA A 2 -24.88 8.67 34.83
C ALA A 2 -24.37 9.71 35.84
N ASP A 3 -23.60 9.28 36.83
CA ASP A 3 -22.93 10.20 37.74
C ASP A 3 -22.04 11.13 36.91
N GLY A 4 -22.06 12.44 37.20
CA GLY A 4 -21.23 13.44 36.51
C GLY A 4 -19.70 13.23 36.63
N ASN A 5 -19.27 12.11 37.24
CA ASN A 5 -17.89 11.67 37.34
C ASN A 5 -17.42 10.87 36.11
N ASP A 6 -18.34 10.32 35.30
CA ASP A 6 -17.96 9.54 34.11
C ASP A 6 -17.58 10.44 32.91
N GLU A 7 -18.10 11.66 32.82
CA GLU A 7 -17.76 12.62 31.75
C GLU A 7 -16.30 13.11 31.84
N HIS A 8 -15.75 13.26 33.06
CA HIS A 8 -14.37 13.70 33.26
C HIS A 8 -13.34 12.66 32.83
N ARG A 9 -13.60 11.36 33.07
CA ARG A 9 -12.71 10.25 32.70
C ARG A 9 -12.41 10.15 31.21
N LEU A 10 -13.32 10.66 30.38
CA LEU A 10 -13.24 10.55 28.91
C LEU A 10 -12.21 11.51 28.30
N THR A 11 -11.88 12.57 29.02
CA THR A 11 -10.87 13.56 28.61
C THR A 11 -9.69 13.60 29.57
N ASP A 12 -9.62 12.68 30.53
CA ASP A 12 -8.50 12.58 31.46
C ASP A 12 -7.29 11.94 30.76
N GLY A 13 -6.11 12.45 31.05
CA GLY A 13 -4.83 11.93 30.59
C GLY A 13 -3.84 11.81 31.74
N VAL A 14 -2.91 10.89 31.62
CA VAL A 14 -1.84 10.65 32.59
C VAL A 14 -0.59 11.43 32.18
N SER A 15 0.06 12.08 33.15
CA SER A 15 1.27 12.86 32.90
C SER A 15 2.49 11.99 32.57
N VAL A 16 3.49 12.59 31.94
CA VAL A 16 4.79 11.94 31.64
C VAL A 16 5.46 11.38 32.90
N GLU A 17 5.36 12.07 34.04
CA GLU A 17 5.96 11.62 35.31
C GLU A 17 5.24 10.41 35.90
N ALA A 18 3.92 10.33 35.72
CA ALA A 18 3.16 9.16 36.13
C ALA A 18 3.47 7.94 35.23
N ILE A 19 3.72 8.14 33.92
CA ILE A 19 4.25 7.08 33.04
C ILE A 19 5.60 6.56 33.53
N LYS A 20 6.54 7.46 33.86
CA LYS A 20 7.86 7.08 34.41
C LYS A 20 7.75 6.32 35.72
N THR A 21 6.85 6.77 36.61
CA THR A 21 6.58 6.11 37.89
C THR A 21 6.01 4.71 37.68
N PHE A 22 5.07 4.54 36.76
CA PHE A 22 4.51 3.23 36.41
C PHE A 22 5.57 2.27 35.86
N LEU A 23 6.46 2.76 34.98
CA LEU A 23 7.59 1.96 34.48
C LEU A 23 8.57 1.57 35.60
N ALA A 24 8.85 2.48 36.54
CA ALA A 24 9.66 2.20 37.71
C ALA A 24 9.02 1.13 38.63
N ASP A 25 7.70 1.18 38.81
CA ASP A 25 6.95 0.17 39.56
C ASP A 25 7.02 -1.21 38.89
N LEU A 26 6.83 -1.28 37.57
CA LEU A 26 7.01 -2.52 36.82
C LEU A 26 8.42 -3.09 36.98
N THR A 27 9.44 -2.23 36.90
CA THR A 27 10.85 -2.63 37.05
C THR A 27 11.14 -3.14 38.46
N LYS A 28 10.52 -2.53 39.48
CA LYS A 28 10.71 -2.90 40.88
C LYS A 28 9.97 -4.18 41.26
N GLU A 29 8.74 -4.36 40.79
CA GLU A 29 7.90 -5.52 41.13
C GLU A 29 8.23 -6.75 40.28
N PHE A 30 8.72 -6.55 39.04
CA PHE A 30 9.00 -7.62 38.08
C PHE A 30 10.40 -7.49 37.44
N PRO A 31 11.49 -7.39 38.22
CA PRO A 31 12.82 -7.02 37.71
C PRO A 31 13.36 -7.96 36.61
N ASP A 32 13.03 -9.24 36.68
CA ASP A 32 13.53 -10.25 35.75
C ASP A 32 12.65 -10.43 34.50
N THR A 33 11.42 -9.91 34.50
CA THR A 33 10.42 -10.22 33.45
C THR A 33 9.75 -9.00 32.84
N TYR A 34 9.88 -7.79 33.41
CA TYR A 34 9.13 -6.61 32.96
C TYR A 34 9.35 -6.24 31.48
N THR A 35 10.54 -6.53 30.93
CA THR A 35 10.86 -6.25 29.51
C THR A 35 10.11 -7.16 28.54
N GLU A 36 9.66 -8.32 29.00
CA GLU A 36 8.90 -9.28 28.19
C GLU A 36 7.40 -9.28 28.51
N MET A 37 6.98 -8.59 29.57
CA MET A 37 5.57 -8.45 29.93
C MET A 37 4.81 -7.71 28.83
N THR A 38 3.67 -8.26 28.42
CA THR A 38 2.75 -7.56 27.53
C THR A 38 1.94 -6.51 28.30
N THR A 39 1.26 -5.62 27.58
CA THR A 39 0.31 -4.69 28.19
C THR A 39 -0.81 -5.44 28.94
N ALA A 40 -1.24 -6.58 28.40
CA ALA A 40 -2.18 -7.47 29.09
C ALA A 40 -1.62 -8.06 30.39
N ASP A 41 -0.33 -8.39 30.44
CA ASP A 41 0.32 -8.90 31.66
C ASP A 41 0.45 -7.80 32.71
N ALA A 42 0.90 -6.61 32.31
CA ALA A 42 0.98 -5.44 33.20
C ALA A 42 -0.41 -5.09 33.78
N CYS A 43 -1.45 -5.15 32.96
CA CYS A 43 -2.81 -4.97 33.42
C CYS A 43 -3.18 -6.00 34.50
N LYS A 44 -3.04 -7.30 34.20
CA LYS A 44 -3.45 -8.39 35.11
C LYS A 44 -2.64 -8.45 36.40
N GLN A 45 -1.34 -8.19 36.32
CA GLN A 45 -0.40 -8.43 37.43
C GLN A 45 -0.17 -7.20 38.29
N LEU A 46 -0.37 -5.98 37.76
CA LEU A 46 -0.12 -4.73 38.48
C LEU A 46 -1.36 -3.84 38.61
N VAL A 47 -2.03 -3.54 37.49
CA VAL A 47 -3.16 -2.59 37.47
C VAL A 47 -4.39 -3.16 38.18
N VAL A 48 -4.78 -4.40 37.86
CA VAL A 48 -5.95 -5.06 38.45
C VAL A 48 -5.83 -5.22 39.96
N PRO A 49 -4.72 -5.75 40.53
CA PRO A 49 -4.58 -5.84 41.98
C PRO A 49 -4.67 -4.50 42.70
N ARG A 50 -4.02 -3.44 42.16
CA ARG A 50 -4.06 -2.10 42.75
C ARG A 50 -5.45 -1.46 42.71
N THR A 51 -6.15 -1.61 41.58
CA THR A 51 -7.52 -1.07 41.41
C THR A 51 -8.55 -1.83 42.25
N GLN A 52 -8.40 -3.15 42.42
CA GLN A 52 -9.21 -3.94 43.35
C GLN A 52 -8.99 -3.51 44.79
N GLN A 53 -7.73 -3.36 45.22
CA GLN A 53 -7.39 -2.92 46.57
C GLN A 53 -7.95 -1.52 46.87
N ALA A 54 -7.85 -0.59 45.92
CA ALA A 54 -8.30 0.80 46.08
C ALA A 54 -9.81 1.02 45.80
N SER A 55 -10.50 -0.01 45.26
CA SER A 55 -11.90 0.06 44.83
C SER A 55 -12.20 1.26 43.91
N CYS A 56 -11.28 1.57 42.99
CA CYS A 56 -11.44 2.62 41.99
C CYS A 56 -10.63 2.32 40.72
N ALA A 57 -10.88 3.07 39.64
CA ALA A 57 -10.07 2.98 38.43
C ALA A 57 -8.62 3.42 38.70
N TYR A 58 -7.70 3.07 37.80
CA TYR A 58 -6.28 3.37 38.00
C TYR A 58 -6.02 4.89 37.91
N VAL A 59 -6.66 5.58 36.97
CA VAL A 59 -6.60 7.06 36.88
C VAL A 59 -7.08 7.74 38.18
N ASP A 60 -8.10 7.18 38.85
CA ASP A 60 -8.58 7.71 40.13
C ASP A 60 -7.60 7.42 41.29
N LEU A 61 -6.87 6.30 41.22
CA LEU A 61 -5.78 6.02 42.17
C LEU A 61 -4.67 7.05 42.04
N LEU A 62 -4.25 7.37 40.80
CA LEU A 62 -3.26 8.41 40.55
C LEU A 62 -3.74 9.77 41.07
N ARG A 63 -5.01 10.13 40.82
CA ARG A 63 -5.62 11.36 41.33
C ARG A 63 -5.64 11.42 42.87
N LYS A 64 -5.85 10.29 43.55
CA LYS A 64 -5.78 10.24 45.03
C LYS A 64 -4.36 10.39 45.56
N GLN A 65 -3.37 9.87 44.84
CA GLN A 65 -1.96 9.90 45.24
C GLN A 65 -1.32 11.27 44.96
N SER A 66 -1.67 11.87 43.83
CA SER A 66 -1.08 13.12 43.32
C SER A 66 -2.14 13.98 42.61
N PRO A 67 -3.01 14.69 43.34
CA PRO A 67 -4.25 15.28 42.80
C PRO A 67 -4.11 16.34 41.69
N CYS A 68 -2.92 16.91 41.47
CA CYS A 68 -2.73 18.02 40.53
C CYS A 68 -1.53 17.88 39.58
N THR A 69 -0.75 16.79 39.64
CA THR A 69 0.45 16.61 38.79
C THR A 69 0.35 15.43 37.84
N ASP A 70 -0.38 14.38 38.22
CA ASP A 70 -0.30 13.08 37.54
C ASP A 70 -1.48 12.84 36.59
N VAL A 71 -2.57 13.60 36.78
CA VAL A 71 -3.79 13.52 35.96
C VAL A 71 -4.19 14.93 35.52
N GLY A 72 -4.43 15.11 34.21
CA GLY A 72 -4.84 16.37 33.60
C GLY A 72 -5.71 16.13 32.36
N LYS A 73 -6.03 17.17 31.58
CA LYS A 73 -6.74 16.99 30.32
C LYS A 73 -5.83 16.29 29.30
N ALA A 74 -6.28 15.19 28.71
CA ALA A 74 -5.58 14.46 27.68
C ALA A 74 -5.29 15.36 26.47
N THR A 75 -4.05 15.27 26.00
CA THR A 75 -3.55 15.94 24.80
C THR A 75 -3.06 14.96 23.74
N VAL A 76 -3.00 13.66 24.07
CA VAL A 76 -2.60 12.59 23.17
C VAL A 76 -3.42 11.33 23.46
N PHE A 77 -4.10 10.80 22.45
CA PHE A 77 -4.77 9.50 22.50
C PHE A 77 -3.80 8.40 22.06
N VAL A 78 -3.63 7.34 22.85
CA VAL A 78 -2.69 6.25 22.54
C VAL A 78 -3.45 5.05 21.97
N SER A 79 -3.12 4.67 20.73
CA SER A 79 -3.58 3.42 20.11
C SER A 79 -2.44 2.40 20.03
N HIS A 80 -2.65 1.21 20.59
CA HIS A 80 -1.65 0.12 20.60
C HIS A 80 -2.35 -1.25 20.68
N ALA A 81 -1.59 -2.34 20.50
CA ALA A 81 -2.11 -3.69 20.74
C ALA A 81 -1.77 -4.21 22.14
N TRP A 82 -2.73 -4.82 22.82
CA TRP A 82 -2.58 -5.38 24.18
C TRP A 82 -1.51 -6.47 24.32
N ARG A 83 -1.15 -7.12 23.22
CA ARG A 83 -0.07 -8.13 23.17
C ARG A 83 1.33 -7.54 23.05
N TYR A 84 1.47 -6.21 22.95
CA TYR A 84 2.76 -5.55 22.86
C TYR A 84 3.46 -5.53 24.21
N LYS A 85 4.79 -5.62 24.17
CA LYS A 85 5.67 -5.43 25.32
C LYS A 85 5.40 -4.06 25.91
N ILE A 86 4.97 -4.03 27.18
CA ILE A 86 4.57 -2.78 27.82
C ILE A 86 5.74 -1.81 27.91
N ALA A 87 6.95 -2.31 28.16
CA ALA A 87 8.15 -1.49 28.22
C ALA A 87 8.40 -0.73 26.90
N ASP A 88 8.20 -1.39 25.75
CA ASP A 88 8.36 -0.76 24.44
C ASP A 88 7.30 0.31 24.18
N VAL A 89 6.03 0.05 24.55
CA VAL A 89 4.95 1.04 24.45
C VAL A 89 5.26 2.27 25.31
N LEU A 90 5.61 2.07 26.59
CA LEU A 90 5.91 3.18 27.50
C LEU A 90 7.12 4.00 27.04
N ASN A 91 8.18 3.35 26.53
CA ASN A 91 9.34 4.04 25.98
C ASN A 91 8.98 4.89 24.76
N VAL A 92 8.15 4.39 23.85
CA VAL A 92 7.64 5.17 22.71
C VAL A 92 6.87 6.41 23.18
N LEU A 93 6.03 6.28 24.20
CA LEU A 93 5.29 7.40 24.79
C LEU A 93 6.25 8.45 25.37
N LEU A 94 7.27 8.01 26.12
CA LEU A 94 8.26 8.90 26.73
C LEU A 94 9.10 9.65 25.68
N GLU A 95 9.54 8.95 24.64
CA GLU A 95 10.29 9.54 23.51
C GLU A 95 9.44 10.57 22.76
N PHE A 96 8.19 10.23 22.47
CA PHE A 96 7.25 11.18 21.87
C PHE A 96 7.10 12.45 22.73
N ALA A 97 6.97 12.30 24.05
CA ALA A 97 6.84 13.44 24.96
C ALA A 97 8.09 14.33 24.99
N GLU A 98 9.28 13.73 24.96
CA GLU A 98 10.56 14.46 24.90
C GLU A 98 10.68 15.29 23.61
N GLU A 99 10.29 14.71 22.47
CA GLU A 99 10.26 15.42 21.20
C GLU A 99 9.29 16.62 21.24
N GLN A 100 8.08 16.47 21.78
CA GLN A 100 7.14 17.59 21.89
C GLN A 100 7.65 18.68 22.84
N ALA A 101 8.34 18.31 23.92
CA ALA A 101 8.91 19.26 24.87
C ALA A 101 10.06 20.09 24.28
N SER A 102 10.74 19.59 23.25
CA SER A 102 11.83 20.32 22.57
C SER A 102 11.35 21.36 21.55
N LYS A 103 10.06 21.39 21.23
CA LYS A 103 9.46 22.40 20.32
C LYS A 103 9.26 23.73 21.07
N GLU A 104 9.47 24.86 20.38
CA GLU A 104 9.35 26.21 20.96
C GLU A 104 7.96 26.49 21.58
N ASP A 105 6.90 25.85 21.06
CA ASP A 105 5.51 25.94 21.55
C ASP A 105 5.03 24.65 22.28
N GLY A 106 5.95 23.86 22.85
CA GLY A 106 5.65 22.56 23.45
C GLY A 106 4.61 22.62 24.58
N GLN A 107 3.42 22.07 24.34
CA GLN A 107 2.39 21.94 25.38
C GLN A 107 2.65 20.72 26.28
N PRO A 108 2.22 20.76 27.56
CA PRO A 108 2.26 19.60 28.45
C PRO A 108 1.59 18.37 27.82
N VAL A 109 2.29 17.25 27.83
CA VAL A 109 1.79 15.98 27.27
C VAL A 109 1.07 15.19 28.35
N PHE A 110 -0.19 14.86 28.09
CA PHE A 110 -1.03 14.00 28.93
C PHE A 110 -1.62 12.90 28.04
N PHE A 111 -1.30 11.65 28.36
CA PHE A 111 -1.70 10.49 27.56
C PHE A 111 -3.05 9.95 28.02
N TRP A 112 -4.03 9.94 27.14
CA TRP A 112 -5.16 9.03 27.25
C TRP A 112 -4.68 7.64 26.81
N PHE A 113 -4.53 6.75 27.78
CA PHE A 113 -4.03 5.40 27.57
C PHE A 113 -4.97 4.41 28.25
N ASP A 114 -5.61 3.55 27.46
CA ASP A 114 -6.69 2.65 27.87
C ASP A 114 -6.33 1.74 29.06
N LEU A 115 -5.06 1.36 29.22
CA LEU A 115 -4.53 0.66 30.39
C LEU A 115 -4.90 1.36 31.71
N PHE A 116 -4.91 2.70 31.71
CA PHE A 116 -5.19 3.52 32.89
C PHE A 116 -6.63 4.05 32.94
N MET A 117 -7.24 4.27 31.77
CA MET A 117 -8.57 4.89 31.64
C MET A 117 -9.71 3.89 31.73
N ASN A 118 -9.53 2.69 31.14
CA ASN A 118 -10.57 1.67 31.19
C ASN A 118 -10.63 1.01 32.56
N ASN A 119 -11.84 0.64 32.97
CA ASN A 119 -12.02 -0.08 34.21
C ASN A 119 -11.64 -1.55 34.04
N GLN A 120 -10.46 -1.91 34.55
CA GLN A 120 -9.92 -3.27 34.46
C GLN A 120 -10.54 -4.24 35.47
N ASN A 121 -11.48 -3.78 36.31
CA ASN A 121 -12.13 -4.56 37.35
C ASN A 121 -13.58 -4.94 36.97
N ALA A 122 -13.87 -6.24 36.93
CA ALA A 122 -15.21 -6.77 36.63
C ALA A 122 -16.31 -6.25 37.59
N ASN A 123 -15.95 -5.93 38.85
CA ASN A 123 -16.89 -5.46 39.88
C ASN A 123 -17.21 -3.96 39.79
N VAL A 124 -16.56 -3.21 38.89
CA VAL A 124 -16.79 -1.77 38.69
C VAL A 124 -17.06 -1.53 37.19
N THR A 125 -17.85 -2.38 36.56
CA THR A 125 -18.18 -2.28 35.13
C THR A 125 -18.99 -1.02 34.85
N ALA A 126 -18.32 0.04 34.41
CA ALA A 126 -18.96 1.08 33.61
C ALA A 126 -19.08 0.50 32.18
N ASN A 127 -20.15 -0.25 31.92
CA ASN A 127 -20.51 -0.60 30.54
C ASN A 127 -20.87 0.71 29.83
N LEU A 128 -19.92 1.30 29.11
CA LEU A 128 -20.19 2.46 28.27
C LEU A 128 -21.15 2.04 27.15
N PRO A 129 -22.27 2.76 26.93
CA PRO A 129 -23.29 2.40 25.95
C PRO A 129 -22.74 2.26 24.52
N GLN A 130 -23.43 1.50 23.66
CA GLN A 130 -23.05 1.33 22.25
C GLN A 130 -22.97 2.68 21.48
N GLU A 131 -23.86 3.63 21.81
CA GLU A 131 -23.85 4.99 21.25
C GLU A 131 -22.58 5.78 21.62
N TRP A 132 -21.98 5.46 22.77
CA TRP A 132 -20.74 6.09 23.22
C TRP A 132 -19.56 5.72 22.31
N TRP A 133 -19.41 4.44 21.97
CA TRP A 133 -18.32 3.95 21.14
C TRP A 133 -18.38 4.43 19.67
N SER A 134 -19.56 4.83 19.21
CA SER A 134 -19.78 5.23 17.81
C SER A 134 -19.69 6.74 17.61
N THR A 135 -20.38 7.55 18.43
CA THR A 135 -20.43 9.02 18.25
C THR A 135 -19.52 9.75 19.24
N THR A 136 -19.69 9.48 20.54
CA THR A 136 -18.97 10.21 21.60
C THR A 136 -17.47 9.91 21.61
N PHE A 137 -17.06 8.69 21.26
CA PHE A 137 -15.65 8.30 21.18
C PHE A 137 -14.92 9.04 20.06
N LYS A 138 -15.54 9.16 18.88
CA LYS A 138 -14.99 9.92 17.76
C LYS A 138 -14.83 11.39 18.11
N GLU A 139 -15.82 12.00 18.76
CA GLU A 139 -15.74 13.38 19.26
C GLU A 139 -14.68 13.54 20.35
N SER A 140 -14.50 12.54 21.22
CA SER A 140 -13.47 12.57 22.25
C SER A 140 -12.07 12.57 21.64
N ILE A 141 -11.82 11.74 20.62
CA ILE A 141 -10.56 11.77 19.85
C ILE A 141 -10.35 13.13 19.19
N ALA A 142 -11.40 13.72 18.59
CA ALA A 142 -11.33 15.07 18.02
C ALA A 142 -10.93 16.13 19.07
N ASN A 143 -11.52 16.05 20.27
CA ASN A 143 -11.28 16.98 21.37
C ASN A 143 -9.87 16.86 21.98
N ILE A 144 -9.26 15.66 21.91
CA ILE A 144 -7.86 15.45 22.29
C ILE A 144 -6.93 16.03 21.22
N GLY A 145 -7.30 15.92 19.94
CA GLY A 145 -6.63 16.58 18.82
C GLY A 145 -5.33 15.90 18.36
N ARG A 146 -4.88 14.84 19.04
CA ARG A 146 -3.73 14.04 18.60
C ARG A 146 -3.92 12.56 18.90
N VAL A 147 -3.60 11.73 17.91
CA VAL A 147 -3.54 10.26 18.04
C VAL A 147 -2.09 9.80 17.87
N LEU A 148 -1.58 9.07 18.85
CA LEU A 148 -0.29 8.40 18.80
C LEU A 148 -0.53 6.90 18.56
N LEU A 149 -0.22 6.45 17.35
CA LEU A 149 -0.31 5.05 16.95
C LEU A 149 1.04 4.36 17.13
N VAL A 150 1.10 3.42 18.07
CA VAL A 150 2.29 2.59 18.30
C VAL A 150 2.19 1.33 17.44
N LEU A 151 3.09 1.17 16.47
CA LEU A 151 3.13 0.00 15.58
C LEU A 151 4.32 -0.91 15.93
N MET A 152 4.09 -2.23 16.01
CA MET A 152 5.14 -3.25 16.08
C MET A 152 4.61 -4.68 15.79
N PRO A 153 5.39 -5.59 15.17
CA PRO A 153 6.54 -5.26 14.36
C PRO A 153 6.13 -4.38 13.17
N TRP A 154 7.04 -3.56 12.64
CA TRP A 154 6.69 -2.66 11.53
C TRP A 154 6.29 -3.43 10.27
N ARG A 155 6.81 -4.66 10.07
CA ARG A 155 6.50 -5.53 8.92
C ARG A 155 5.12 -6.18 9.00
N ASP A 156 4.59 -6.34 10.20
CA ASP A 156 3.26 -6.93 10.45
C ASP A 156 2.55 -6.16 11.58
N PRO A 157 2.15 -4.91 11.30
CA PRO A 157 1.67 -4.00 12.31
C PRO A 157 0.29 -4.44 12.82
N VAL A 158 0.27 -5.00 14.02
CA VAL A 158 -0.91 -5.60 14.65
C VAL A 158 -2.12 -4.65 14.71
N PRO A 159 -1.99 -3.35 15.04
CA PRO A 159 -3.08 -2.39 14.98
C PRO A 159 -3.82 -2.36 13.64
N LEU A 160 -3.13 -2.63 12.52
CA LEU A 160 -3.76 -2.61 11.20
C LEU A 160 -4.59 -3.87 10.90
N THR A 161 -4.55 -4.86 11.79
CA THR A 161 -5.33 -6.11 11.68
C THR A 161 -6.37 -6.24 12.80
N ARG A 162 -6.54 -5.22 13.65
CA ARG A 162 -7.47 -5.23 14.78
C ARG A 162 -8.58 -4.20 14.58
N ALA A 163 -9.83 -4.63 14.72
CA ALA A 163 -11.00 -3.80 14.41
C ALA A 163 -11.02 -2.52 15.25
N TRP A 164 -10.74 -2.62 16.55
CA TRP A 164 -10.68 -1.48 17.45
C TRP A 164 -9.58 -0.48 17.08
N CYS A 165 -8.36 -0.95 16.82
CA CYS A 165 -7.26 -0.06 16.45
C CYS A 165 -7.51 0.64 15.11
N LEU A 166 -8.07 -0.07 14.12
CA LEU A 166 -8.47 0.56 12.85
C LEU A 166 -9.56 1.61 13.04
N TRP A 167 -10.51 1.37 13.94
CA TRP A 167 -11.53 2.36 14.31
C TRP A 167 -10.94 3.60 14.99
N GLU A 168 -9.96 3.43 15.88
CA GLU A 168 -9.23 4.54 16.52
C GLU A 168 -8.44 5.36 15.49
N ILE A 169 -7.72 4.69 14.60
CA ILE A 169 -6.99 5.32 13.50
C ILE A 169 -7.97 6.08 12.61
N PHE A 170 -9.11 5.48 12.26
CA PHE A 170 -10.16 6.13 11.50
C PHE A 170 -10.66 7.41 12.17
N CYS A 171 -10.98 7.35 13.46
CA CYS A 171 -11.41 8.52 14.22
C CYS A 171 -10.34 9.61 14.19
N GLY A 172 -9.06 9.23 14.31
CA GLY A 172 -7.94 10.16 14.18
C GLY A 172 -7.86 10.82 12.80
N ILE A 173 -7.92 10.05 11.72
CA ILE A 173 -7.72 10.56 10.35
C ILE A 173 -8.95 11.33 9.85
N SER A 174 -10.16 10.94 10.26
CA SER A 174 -11.41 11.53 9.74
C SER A 174 -11.82 12.84 10.40
N ASN A 175 -11.15 13.24 11.48
CA ASN A 175 -11.43 14.50 12.18
C ASN A 175 -10.49 15.60 11.70
N GLU A 176 -11.04 16.66 11.10
CA GLU A 176 -10.25 17.84 10.72
C GLU A 176 -9.51 18.41 11.94
N GLY A 177 -8.22 18.67 11.78
CA GLY A 177 -7.37 19.20 12.84
C GLY A 177 -6.83 18.17 13.85
N THR A 178 -7.15 16.88 13.70
CA THR A 178 -6.53 15.82 14.51
C THR A 178 -5.21 15.35 13.89
N GLU A 179 -4.13 15.40 14.66
CA GLU A 179 -2.80 14.98 14.23
C GLU A 179 -2.57 13.48 14.49
N VAL A 180 -2.34 12.67 13.46
CA VAL A 180 -2.05 11.23 13.60
C VAL A 180 -0.54 10.98 13.49
N ASN A 181 0.08 10.64 14.61
CA ASN A 181 1.50 10.32 14.72
C ASN A 181 1.71 8.81 14.77
N ILE A 182 2.47 8.28 13.82
CA ILE A 182 2.89 6.88 13.82
C ILE A 182 4.28 6.76 14.44
N ARG A 183 4.44 5.86 15.41
CA ARG A 183 5.70 5.60 16.09
C ARG A 183 5.98 4.10 16.19
N LEU A 184 7.26 3.76 16.10
CA LEU A 184 7.80 2.43 16.33
C LEU A 184 8.74 2.50 17.54
N PRO A 185 8.96 1.39 18.27
CA PRO A 185 10.10 1.27 19.17
C PRO A 185 11.42 1.42 18.41
N LYS A 186 12.46 1.94 19.08
CA LYS A 186 13.81 2.13 18.48
C LYS A 186 14.38 0.89 17.79
N SER A 187 14.11 -0.31 18.30
CA SER A 187 14.54 -1.57 17.67
C SER A 187 13.89 -1.78 16.31
N GLU A 188 12.59 -1.50 16.21
CA GLU A 188 11.78 -1.58 14.99
C GLU A 188 12.12 -0.43 14.03
N GLU A 189 12.37 0.80 14.51
CA GLU A 189 12.83 1.90 13.65
C GLU A 189 14.14 1.54 12.94
N LYS A 190 15.14 1.02 13.67
CA LYS A 190 16.39 0.55 13.08
C LYS A 190 16.19 -0.63 12.13
N ALA A 191 15.17 -1.45 12.34
CA ALA A 191 14.84 -2.53 11.42
C ALA A 191 14.19 -2.00 10.13
N LEU A 192 13.34 -0.97 10.24
CA LEU A 192 12.74 -0.28 9.09
C LEU A 192 13.79 0.46 8.28
N GLU A 193 14.68 1.22 8.92
CA GLU A 193 15.80 1.90 8.25
C GLU A 193 16.68 0.93 7.47
N ARG A 194 17.02 -0.23 8.06
CA ARG A 194 17.76 -1.29 7.36
C ARG A 194 16.98 -1.88 6.19
N ALA A 195 15.66 -1.98 6.28
CA ALA A 195 14.84 -2.46 5.18
C ALA A 195 14.74 -1.44 4.05
N ILE A 196 14.62 -0.14 4.35
CA ILE A 196 14.73 0.92 3.34
C ILE A 196 16.09 0.80 2.61
N GLN A 197 17.14 0.41 3.32
CA GLN A 197 18.49 0.22 2.78
C GLN A 197 18.74 -1.08 1.99
N GLY A 198 17.79 -1.99 1.84
CA GLY A 198 18.11 -3.27 1.18
C GLY A 198 16.96 -4.24 0.93
N GLU A 199 15.80 -4.02 1.55
CA GLU A 199 14.59 -4.83 1.44
C GLU A 199 13.37 -3.90 1.28
N TYR A 200 13.44 -2.94 0.34
CA TYR A 200 12.41 -1.93 0.18
C TYR A 200 11.03 -2.52 -0.18
N GLU A 201 11.00 -3.70 -0.81
CA GLU A 201 9.77 -4.46 -1.07
C GLU A 201 9.02 -4.79 0.23
N ALA A 202 9.73 -5.05 1.33
CA ALA A 202 9.10 -5.28 2.63
C ALA A 202 8.36 -4.02 3.13
N VAL A 203 8.82 -2.82 2.75
CA VAL A 203 8.15 -1.55 3.05
C VAL A 203 6.86 -1.42 2.23
N THR A 204 6.88 -1.78 0.95
CA THR A 204 5.69 -1.73 0.09
C THR A 204 4.65 -2.80 0.46
N ASP A 205 5.09 -4.01 0.83
CA ASP A 205 4.23 -5.12 1.23
C ASP A 205 3.39 -4.81 2.48
N THR A 206 3.95 -4.00 3.38
CA THR A 206 3.27 -3.60 4.61
C THR A 206 1.94 -2.89 4.32
N LEU A 207 1.87 -2.09 3.25
CA LEU A 207 0.66 -1.35 2.87
C LEU A 207 -0.42 -2.23 2.23
N VAL A 208 -0.01 -3.30 1.53
CA VAL A 208 -0.95 -4.26 0.91
C VAL A 208 -1.81 -4.97 1.96
N ARG A 209 -1.29 -5.10 3.19
CA ARG A 209 -1.94 -5.81 4.29
C ARG A 209 -3.08 -5.05 4.97
N VAL A 210 -3.24 -3.75 4.71
CA VAL A 210 -4.32 -2.95 5.29
C VAL A 210 -5.66 -3.35 4.65
N GLN A 211 -6.41 -4.18 5.38
CA GLN A 211 -7.70 -4.76 4.99
C GLN A 211 -8.63 -4.77 6.19
N ALA A 212 -9.28 -3.64 6.46
CA ALA A 212 -10.12 -3.42 7.62
C ALA A 212 -11.31 -4.38 7.70
N GLU A 213 -11.81 -4.85 6.55
CA GLU A 213 -12.85 -5.88 6.46
C GLU A 213 -12.39 -7.25 6.98
N ARG A 214 -11.08 -7.51 7.05
CA ARG A 214 -10.50 -8.73 7.61
C ARG A 214 -10.08 -8.59 9.07
N ALA A 215 -10.27 -7.41 9.66
CA ALA A 215 -9.80 -7.12 11.00
C ALA A 215 -10.44 -8.04 12.06
N GLU A 216 -9.65 -8.40 13.06
CA GLU A 216 -10.05 -9.26 14.16
C GLU A 216 -10.46 -8.43 15.38
N ALA A 217 -11.42 -8.93 16.15
CA ALA A 217 -11.71 -8.45 17.50
C ALA A 217 -11.85 -9.65 18.43
N PHE A 218 -11.53 -9.46 19.71
CA PHE A 218 -11.66 -10.52 20.71
C PHE A 218 -13.14 -10.85 20.98
N ASN A 219 -14.00 -9.82 21.03
CA ASN A 219 -15.43 -9.96 21.19
C ASN A 219 -16.14 -9.86 19.82
N PRO A 220 -16.90 -10.88 19.40
CA PRO A 220 -17.67 -10.84 18.15
C PRO A 220 -18.70 -9.70 18.09
N ASN A 221 -19.28 -9.31 19.22
CA ASN A 221 -20.26 -8.22 19.25
C ASN A 221 -19.59 -6.87 18.97
N ASP A 222 -18.41 -6.63 19.54
CA ASP A 222 -17.63 -5.42 19.25
C ASP A 222 -17.24 -5.37 17.78
N LYS A 223 -16.84 -6.53 17.21
CA LYS A 223 -16.54 -6.63 15.78
C LYS A 223 -17.74 -6.20 14.93
N ALA A 224 -18.92 -6.77 15.21
CA ALA A 224 -20.14 -6.46 14.46
C ALA A 224 -20.49 -4.97 14.58
N MET A 225 -20.40 -4.40 15.77
CA MET A 225 -20.63 -2.98 16.03
C MET A 225 -19.67 -2.09 15.24
N ILE A 226 -18.36 -2.34 15.31
CA ILE A 226 -17.34 -1.54 14.61
C ILE A 226 -17.52 -1.64 13.10
N PHE A 227 -17.82 -2.85 12.61
CA PHE A 227 -18.01 -3.09 11.18
C PHE A 227 -19.24 -2.33 10.68
N GLN A 228 -20.33 -2.35 11.43
CA GLN A 228 -21.53 -1.58 11.11
C GLN A 228 -21.24 -0.08 11.14
N ALA A 229 -20.59 0.43 12.18
CA ALA A 229 -20.22 1.85 12.28
C ALA A 229 -19.27 2.31 11.15
N THR A 230 -18.35 1.43 10.73
CA THR A 230 -17.46 1.69 9.59
C THR A 230 -18.24 1.76 8.29
N GLN A 231 -19.17 0.81 8.08
CA GLN A 231 -20.00 0.76 6.89
C GLN A 231 -20.97 1.96 6.78
N ASP A 232 -21.54 2.39 7.91
CA ASP A 232 -22.50 3.51 7.96
C ASP A 232 -21.82 4.89 7.86
N SER A 233 -20.51 4.96 8.11
CA SER A 233 -19.73 6.21 8.03
C SER A 233 -19.06 6.41 6.67
N VAL A 234 -17.91 5.77 6.45
CA VAL A 234 -17.09 5.96 5.23
C VAL A 234 -16.99 4.71 4.36
N GLY A 235 -17.33 3.55 4.90
CA GLY A 235 -17.10 2.25 4.28
C GLY A 235 -15.66 1.77 4.36
N PHE A 236 -15.46 0.44 4.26
CA PHE A 236 -14.15 -0.19 4.37
C PHE A 236 -13.14 0.28 3.31
N ALA A 237 -13.60 0.55 2.08
CA ALA A 237 -12.73 0.97 0.99
C ALA A 237 -12.05 2.32 1.29
N ALA A 238 -12.83 3.33 1.70
CA ALA A 238 -12.32 4.65 2.05
C ALA A 238 -11.44 4.61 3.31
N LEU A 239 -11.82 3.81 4.31
CA LEU A 239 -11.01 3.59 5.51
C LEU A 239 -9.64 2.99 5.15
N ASN A 240 -9.63 1.91 4.37
CA ASN A 240 -8.40 1.26 3.92
C ASN A 240 -7.50 2.24 3.18
N GLN A 241 -8.08 3.07 2.29
CA GLN A 241 -7.33 4.07 1.55
C GLN A 241 -6.70 5.11 2.48
N ALA A 242 -7.48 5.69 3.40
CA ALA A 242 -7.01 6.71 4.34
C ALA A 242 -5.86 6.19 5.23
N VAL A 243 -5.98 4.97 5.75
CA VAL A 243 -4.94 4.33 6.56
C VAL A 243 -3.68 4.06 5.71
N LYS A 244 -3.84 3.55 4.49
CA LYS A 244 -2.72 3.34 3.55
C LYS A 244 -2.01 4.63 3.21
N ASP A 245 -2.74 5.72 2.99
CA ASP A 245 -2.16 7.03 2.66
C ASP A 245 -1.34 7.58 3.83
N GLN A 246 -1.85 7.47 5.07
CA GLN A 246 -1.11 7.91 6.26
C GLN A 246 0.19 7.09 6.45
N LEU A 247 0.11 5.76 6.29
CA LEU A 247 1.27 4.89 6.39
C LEU A 247 2.28 5.15 5.26
N ARG A 248 1.80 5.39 4.03
CA ARG A 248 2.63 5.77 2.89
C ARG A 248 3.38 7.05 3.19
N ALA A 249 2.67 8.11 3.61
CA ALA A 249 3.27 9.39 3.95
C ALA A 249 4.36 9.24 5.02
N TRP A 250 4.06 8.50 6.10
CA TRP A 250 5.00 8.23 7.17
C TRP A 250 6.23 7.41 6.71
N CYS A 251 6.05 6.36 5.91
CA CYS A 251 7.16 5.60 5.33
C CYS A 251 8.06 6.47 4.46
N LEU A 252 7.47 7.34 3.64
CA LEU A 252 8.21 8.26 2.78
C LEU A 252 8.96 9.34 3.57
N GLU A 253 8.39 9.81 4.67
CA GLU A 253 9.05 10.73 5.60
C GLU A 253 10.26 10.07 6.26
N LYS A 254 10.10 8.83 6.76
CA LYS A 254 11.21 8.07 7.37
C LYS A 254 12.34 7.79 6.37
N ALA A 255 11.99 7.45 5.12
CA ALA A 255 12.96 7.27 4.04
C ALA A 255 13.74 8.56 3.74
N ALA A 256 13.05 9.71 3.67
CA ALA A 256 13.68 11.01 3.46
C ALA A 256 14.58 11.41 4.64
N ALA A 257 14.10 11.26 5.87
CA ALA A 257 14.83 11.58 7.09
C ALA A 257 16.13 10.78 7.23
N ALA A 258 16.16 9.52 6.77
CA ALA A 258 17.39 8.72 6.75
C ALA A 258 18.48 9.34 5.86
N VAL A 259 18.09 9.91 4.71
CA VAL A 259 19.02 10.62 3.80
C VAL A 259 19.49 11.92 4.44
N GLU A 260 18.57 12.71 5.00
CA GLU A 260 18.89 13.96 5.69
C GLU A 260 19.84 13.74 6.87
N ALA A 261 19.66 12.65 7.63
CA ALA A 261 20.55 12.27 8.71
C ALA A 261 21.97 11.94 8.23
N MET A 262 22.14 11.32 7.06
CA MET A 262 23.47 11.12 6.45
C MET A 262 24.09 12.45 6.02
N GLN A 263 23.30 13.36 5.44
CA GLN A 263 23.77 14.68 5.03
C GLN A 263 24.21 15.52 6.24
N ALA A 264 23.46 15.49 7.33
CA ALA A 264 23.80 16.18 8.57
C ALA A 264 25.14 15.70 9.18
N ARG A 265 25.52 14.44 8.92
CA ARG A 265 26.83 13.88 9.30
C ARG A 265 27.95 14.18 8.29
N GLY A 266 27.65 14.82 7.17
CA GLY A 266 28.62 15.13 6.11
C GLY A 266 29.01 13.92 5.25
N GLU A 267 28.14 12.92 5.15
CA GLU A 267 28.38 11.65 4.42
C GLU A 267 27.85 11.68 2.97
N ASP A 268 27.38 12.84 2.50
CA ASP A 268 26.77 13.11 1.18
C ASP A 268 27.65 12.71 -0.03
N ASN A 269 28.94 12.53 0.21
CA ASN A 269 29.92 12.22 -0.82
C ASN A 269 30.32 10.74 -0.90
N THR A 270 29.68 9.88 -0.11
CA THR A 270 30.04 8.46 0.01
C THR A 270 29.22 7.55 -0.93
N GLY A 271 29.77 6.39 -1.28
CA GLY A 271 29.01 5.37 -2.00
C GLY A 271 27.78 4.89 -1.23
N ALA A 272 27.86 4.83 0.11
CA ALA A 272 26.73 4.49 0.97
C ALA A 272 25.57 5.50 0.85
N PHE A 273 25.88 6.80 0.76
CA PHE A 273 24.88 7.83 0.52
C PHE A 273 24.19 7.66 -0.84
N ALA A 274 24.96 7.33 -1.88
CA ALA A 274 24.41 7.11 -3.22
C ALA A 274 23.51 5.87 -3.27
N VAL A 275 23.88 4.78 -2.59
CA VAL A 275 23.02 3.58 -2.43
C VAL A 275 21.71 3.96 -1.75
N LEU A 276 21.76 4.67 -0.62
CA LEU A 276 20.56 5.07 0.12
C LEU A 276 19.66 5.97 -0.74
N CYS A 277 20.22 6.99 -1.41
CA CYS A 277 19.45 7.86 -2.29
C CYS A 277 18.79 7.06 -3.44
N GLY A 278 19.51 6.11 -4.05
CA GLY A 278 18.94 5.23 -5.06
C GLY A 278 17.75 4.43 -4.53
N GLN A 279 17.85 3.87 -3.33
CA GLN A 279 16.78 3.06 -2.74
C GLN A 279 15.58 3.89 -2.32
N VAL A 280 15.81 5.06 -1.71
CA VAL A 280 14.75 6.01 -1.37
C VAL A 280 14.06 6.51 -2.64
N GLY A 281 14.81 6.75 -3.72
CA GLY A 281 14.25 7.05 -5.03
C GLY A 281 13.32 5.95 -5.54
N THR A 282 13.72 4.67 -5.43
CA THR A 282 12.89 3.53 -5.83
C THR A 282 11.62 3.41 -4.99
N VAL A 283 11.72 3.57 -3.67
CA VAL A 283 10.56 3.60 -2.79
C VAL A 283 9.58 4.70 -3.20
N LEU A 284 10.08 5.93 -3.40
CA LEU A 284 9.26 7.06 -3.84
C LEU A 284 8.61 6.81 -5.20
N ASN A 285 9.35 6.23 -6.16
CA ASN A 285 8.83 5.96 -7.49
C ASN A 285 7.69 4.94 -7.44
N THR A 286 7.87 3.84 -6.71
CA THR A 286 6.81 2.84 -6.47
C THR A 286 5.61 3.45 -5.77
N PHE A 287 5.84 4.45 -4.92
CA PHE A 287 4.82 5.28 -4.30
C PHE A 287 4.40 6.49 -5.15
N GLY A 288 4.52 6.47 -6.47
CA GLY A 288 3.96 7.50 -7.34
C GLY A 288 4.56 8.90 -7.18
N GLU A 289 5.54 9.07 -6.28
CA GLU A 289 6.21 10.34 -5.99
C GLU A 289 7.38 10.54 -6.96
N HIS A 290 7.10 10.37 -8.25
CA HIS A 290 8.11 10.31 -9.30
C HIS A 290 8.99 11.56 -9.36
N GLY A 291 8.42 12.74 -9.06
CA GLY A 291 9.17 13.99 -8.98
C GLY A 291 10.22 13.99 -7.87
N ARG A 292 9.86 13.50 -6.67
CA ARG A 292 10.79 13.34 -5.55
C ARG A 292 11.79 12.24 -5.83
N ALA A 293 11.35 11.12 -6.42
CA ALA A 293 12.21 10.01 -6.81
C ALA A 293 13.36 10.46 -7.72
N VAL A 294 13.04 11.25 -8.76
CA VAL A 294 14.04 11.84 -9.67
C VAL A 294 15.09 12.63 -8.90
N ALA A 295 14.71 13.46 -7.93
CA ALA A 295 15.68 14.24 -7.15
C ALA A 295 16.67 13.36 -6.38
N TYR A 296 16.20 12.26 -5.76
CA TYR A 296 17.08 11.31 -5.08
C TYR A 296 17.96 10.53 -6.06
N TYR A 297 17.43 10.11 -7.20
CA TYR A 297 18.24 9.47 -8.23
C TYR A 297 19.32 10.39 -8.81
N GLU A 298 19.02 11.67 -9.00
CA GLU A 298 19.99 12.68 -9.45
C GLU A 298 21.08 12.91 -8.38
N ALA A 299 20.72 12.96 -7.10
CA ALA A 299 21.68 13.05 -6.01
C ALA A 299 22.61 11.82 -5.96
N ALA A 300 22.05 10.61 -6.09
CA ALA A 300 22.82 9.38 -6.19
C ALA A 300 23.74 9.38 -7.42
N LEU A 301 23.23 9.84 -8.56
CA LEU A 301 23.94 9.87 -9.84
C LEU A 301 25.14 10.80 -9.78
N ALA A 302 24.96 12.00 -9.21
CA ALA A 302 26.05 12.94 -9.01
C ALA A 302 27.21 12.33 -8.20
N THR A 303 26.88 11.57 -7.15
CA THR A 303 27.89 10.90 -6.32
C THR A 303 28.58 9.77 -7.07
N TYR A 304 27.85 8.89 -7.77
CA TYR A 304 28.46 7.81 -8.56
C TYR A 304 29.25 8.30 -9.77
N LEU A 305 28.85 9.38 -10.44
CA LEU A 305 29.63 9.98 -11.52
C LEU A 305 31.01 10.42 -11.04
N ARG A 306 31.12 10.91 -9.80
CA ARG A 306 32.42 11.28 -9.21
C ARG A 306 33.25 10.07 -8.77
N ILE A 307 32.61 9.05 -8.19
CA ILE A 307 33.30 7.88 -7.62
C ILE A 307 33.73 6.88 -8.72
N GLU A 308 32.87 6.64 -9.72
CA GLU A 308 33.05 5.62 -10.75
C GLU A 308 33.30 6.18 -12.16
N GLY A 309 33.02 7.47 -12.38
CA GLY A 309 33.08 8.10 -13.71
C GLY A 309 31.84 7.82 -14.57
N GLU A 310 31.79 8.42 -15.75
CA GLU A 310 30.63 8.37 -16.68
C GLU A 310 30.25 6.95 -17.14
N LYS A 311 31.18 6.01 -17.06
CA LYS A 311 30.97 4.61 -17.46
C LYS A 311 30.75 3.69 -16.27
N GLY A 312 30.49 4.20 -15.07
CA GLY A 312 30.20 3.41 -13.87
C GLY A 312 29.02 2.44 -14.07
N GLU A 313 29.06 1.26 -13.45
CA GLU A 313 27.93 0.33 -13.54
C GLU A 313 26.73 0.86 -12.74
N ASN A 314 26.98 1.47 -11.59
CA ASN A 314 25.94 2.12 -10.80
C ASN A 314 25.36 3.36 -11.48
N VAL A 315 26.18 4.05 -12.30
CA VAL A 315 25.72 5.15 -13.17
C VAL A 315 24.70 4.64 -14.18
N ALA A 316 24.96 3.48 -14.82
CA ALA A 316 24.00 2.88 -15.74
C ALA A 316 22.71 2.44 -15.03
N GLY A 317 22.82 1.84 -13.84
CA GLY A 317 21.67 1.49 -13.01
C GLY A 317 20.80 2.70 -12.67
N LEU A 318 21.40 3.83 -12.31
CA LEU A 318 20.65 5.05 -12.02
C LEU A 318 20.05 5.71 -13.25
N TYR A 319 20.69 5.63 -14.42
CA TYR A 319 20.04 6.05 -15.66
C TYR A 319 18.81 5.19 -15.97
N ASN A 320 18.84 3.88 -15.74
CA ASN A 320 17.63 3.06 -15.85
C ASN A 320 16.55 3.51 -14.86
N ASN A 321 16.90 3.76 -13.60
CA ASN A 321 15.92 4.21 -12.60
C ASN A 321 15.32 5.58 -12.93
N LEU A 322 16.13 6.53 -13.41
CA LEU A 322 15.65 7.81 -13.92
C LEU A 322 14.74 7.62 -15.14
N GLY A 323 15.10 6.71 -16.05
CA GLY A 323 14.29 6.38 -17.21
C GLY A 323 12.90 5.90 -16.79
N LEU A 324 12.82 4.96 -15.84
CA LEU A 324 11.56 4.46 -15.28
C LEU A 324 10.75 5.60 -14.63
N ALA A 325 11.38 6.43 -13.81
CA ALA A 325 10.68 7.54 -13.16
C ALA A 325 10.15 8.61 -14.13
N TYR A 326 10.80 8.81 -15.29
CA TYR A 326 10.29 9.68 -16.33
C TYR A 326 9.19 9.02 -17.18
N ASP A 327 9.28 7.71 -17.40
CA ASP A 327 8.22 6.92 -18.06
C ASP A 327 6.92 6.97 -17.25
N ASP A 328 7.01 6.75 -15.93
CA ASP A 328 5.86 6.84 -15.02
C ASP A 328 5.25 8.25 -14.94
N LYS A 329 6.05 9.30 -15.21
CA LYS A 329 5.57 10.69 -15.35
C LYS A 329 4.93 10.98 -16.70
N GLY A 330 4.98 10.03 -17.64
CA GLY A 330 4.54 10.20 -19.02
C GLY A 330 5.52 10.98 -19.92
N ASP A 331 6.76 11.23 -19.47
CA ASP A 331 7.81 11.89 -20.26
C ASP A 331 8.67 10.85 -20.98
N ASN A 332 8.05 10.19 -21.96
CA ASN A 332 8.64 9.06 -22.70
C ASN A 332 9.95 9.45 -23.42
N ASP A 333 10.08 10.70 -23.87
CA ASP A 333 11.28 11.17 -24.57
C ASP A 333 12.48 11.23 -23.62
N LYS A 334 12.30 11.71 -22.39
CA LYS A 334 13.35 11.64 -21.36
C LYS A 334 13.62 10.22 -20.92
N ALA A 335 12.57 9.41 -20.75
CA ALA A 335 12.73 7.99 -20.41
C ALA A 335 13.66 7.29 -21.39
N ILE A 336 13.37 7.40 -22.70
CA ILE A 336 14.20 6.87 -23.78
C ILE A 336 15.63 7.42 -23.70
N ALA A 337 15.80 8.73 -23.53
CA ALA A 337 17.14 9.33 -23.46
C ALA A 337 17.99 8.77 -22.31
N TYR A 338 17.38 8.49 -21.14
CA TYR A 338 18.08 7.87 -20.02
C TYR A 338 18.34 6.38 -20.24
N PHE A 339 17.38 5.62 -20.75
CA PHE A 339 17.59 4.21 -21.07
C PHE A 339 18.66 4.01 -22.16
N GLU A 340 18.72 4.87 -23.18
CA GLU A 340 19.77 4.85 -24.20
C GLU A 340 21.16 5.08 -23.58
N LYS A 341 21.31 6.02 -22.63
CA LYS A 341 22.56 6.22 -21.87
C LYS A 341 22.94 5.00 -21.04
N ALA A 342 21.98 4.40 -20.33
CA ALA A 342 22.22 3.19 -19.56
C ALA A 342 22.69 2.04 -20.48
N ARG A 343 22.01 1.86 -21.62
CA ARG A 343 22.35 0.86 -22.63
C ARG A 343 23.77 1.04 -23.14
N GLU A 344 24.16 2.26 -23.52
CA GLU A 344 25.51 2.54 -24.04
C GLU A 344 26.61 2.11 -23.04
N ILE A 345 26.41 2.40 -21.75
CA ILE A 345 27.35 2.01 -20.71
C ILE A 345 27.38 0.48 -20.55
N LEU A 346 26.21 -0.16 -20.42
CA LEU A 346 26.10 -1.60 -20.18
C LEU A 346 26.61 -2.42 -21.36
N VAL A 347 26.27 -2.05 -22.59
CA VAL A 347 26.80 -2.68 -23.80
C VAL A 347 28.32 -2.49 -23.89
N GLY A 348 28.82 -1.29 -23.60
CA GLY A 348 30.25 -1.00 -23.64
C GLY A 348 31.07 -1.76 -22.60
N LYS A 349 30.51 -2.04 -21.42
CA LYS A 349 31.22 -2.73 -20.32
C LYS A 349 31.00 -4.24 -20.29
N LEU A 350 29.75 -4.67 -20.39
CA LEU A 350 29.32 -6.05 -20.14
C LEU A 350 29.00 -6.79 -21.45
N GLY A 351 28.82 -6.06 -22.54
CA GLY A 351 28.48 -6.59 -23.85
C GLY A 351 26.97 -6.63 -24.12
N GLU A 352 26.62 -6.82 -25.39
CA GLU A 352 25.23 -6.83 -25.85
C GLU A 352 24.39 -7.97 -25.28
N LYS A 353 25.03 -9.07 -24.84
CA LYS A 353 24.35 -10.29 -24.38
C LYS A 353 24.29 -10.46 -22.85
N HIS A 354 24.67 -9.42 -22.10
CA HIS A 354 24.67 -9.50 -20.64
C HIS A 354 23.23 -9.38 -20.08
N PRO A 355 22.85 -10.15 -19.04
CA PRO A 355 21.53 -10.06 -18.40
C PRO A 355 21.11 -8.63 -18.02
N SER A 356 22.01 -7.82 -17.45
CA SER A 356 21.70 -6.42 -17.09
C SER A 356 21.36 -5.53 -18.30
N THR A 357 21.78 -5.90 -19.50
CA THR A 357 21.43 -5.20 -20.74
C THR A 357 20.01 -5.55 -21.19
N ALA A 358 19.54 -6.77 -20.87
CA ALA A 358 18.21 -7.27 -21.24
C ALA A 358 17.09 -6.39 -20.65
N SER A 359 17.16 -6.10 -19.35
CA SER A 359 16.18 -5.22 -18.68
C SER A 359 16.13 -3.81 -19.30
N THR A 360 17.28 -3.28 -19.70
CA THR A 360 17.37 -1.97 -20.39
C THR A 360 16.72 -2.02 -21.77
N TYR A 361 16.90 -3.13 -22.50
CA TYR A 361 16.22 -3.34 -23.77
C TYR A 361 14.71 -3.47 -23.60
N ASN A 362 14.25 -4.23 -22.61
CA ASN A 362 12.82 -4.31 -22.30
C ASN A 362 12.23 -2.92 -22.01
N ASN A 363 12.91 -2.09 -21.19
CA ASN A 363 12.45 -0.74 -20.87
C ASN A 363 12.42 0.18 -22.10
N LEU A 364 13.42 0.11 -22.99
CA LEU A 364 13.38 0.81 -24.28
C LEU A 364 12.21 0.31 -25.12
N GLY A 365 11.97 -1.00 -25.14
CA GLY A 365 10.83 -1.62 -25.82
C GLY A 365 9.50 -1.02 -25.37
N ASN A 366 9.29 -0.95 -24.05
CA ASN A 366 8.11 -0.34 -23.43
C ASN A 366 7.94 1.12 -23.88
N ALA A 367 8.98 1.94 -23.70
CA ALA A 367 8.92 3.37 -24.00
C ALA A 367 8.66 3.65 -25.49
N TYR A 368 9.28 2.88 -26.40
CA TYR A 368 8.98 2.99 -27.84
C TYR A 368 7.59 2.48 -28.20
N SER A 369 7.08 1.46 -27.51
CA SER A 369 5.73 0.95 -27.71
C SER A 369 4.68 2.01 -27.33
N ILE A 370 4.85 2.67 -26.18
CA ILE A 370 3.98 3.77 -25.73
C ILE A 370 4.00 4.94 -26.74
N LYS A 371 5.16 5.22 -27.35
CA LYS A 371 5.31 6.24 -28.39
C LYS A 371 4.69 5.84 -29.75
N GLY A 372 4.23 4.60 -29.90
CA GLY A 372 3.70 4.07 -31.16
C GLY A 372 4.79 3.67 -32.18
N GLU A 373 6.07 3.65 -31.79
CA GLU A 373 7.19 3.24 -32.64
C GLU A 373 7.38 1.71 -32.55
N HIS A 374 6.34 0.96 -32.95
CA HIS A 374 6.23 -0.49 -32.71
C HIS A 374 7.39 -1.31 -33.30
N ASP A 375 7.96 -0.92 -34.45
CA ASP A 375 9.11 -1.64 -35.04
C ASP A 375 10.38 -1.54 -34.17
N LYS A 376 10.60 -0.39 -33.53
CA LYS A 376 11.72 -0.24 -32.58
C LYS A 376 11.43 -1.02 -31.30
N ALA A 377 10.19 -0.97 -30.81
CA ALA A 377 9.78 -1.73 -29.65
C ALA A 377 10.04 -3.23 -29.85
N ILE A 378 9.57 -3.80 -30.96
CA ILE A 378 9.80 -5.20 -31.35
C ILE A 378 11.31 -5.51 -31.39
N THR A 379 12.11 -4.67 -32.04
CA THR A 379 13.57 -4.90 -32.11
C THR A 379 14.21 -5.00 -30.73
N TYR A 380 13.79 -4.15 -29.79
CA TYR A 380 14.33 -4.18 -28.43
C TYR A 380 13.80 -5.36 -27.62
N TYR A 381 12.52 -5.70 -27.71
CA TYR A 381 11.98 -6.88 -27.05
C TYR A 381 12.58 -8.19 -27.60
N GLU A 382 12.88 -8.28 -28.90
CA GLU A 382 13.58 -9.44 -29.47
C GLU A 382 14.98 -9.61 -28.88
N LYS A 383 15.70 -8.49 -28.65
CA LYS A 383 17.01 -8.51 -27.97
C LYS A 383 16.88 -8.95 -26.51
N ASP A 384 15.92 -8.40 -25.77
CA ASP A 384 15.63 -8.84 -24.40
C ASP A 384 15.30 -10.34 -24.35
N LEU A 385 14.35 -10.80 -25.16
CA LEU A 385 13.95 -12.20 -25.23
C LEU A 385 15.15 -13.12 -25.52
N ALA A 386 16.00 -12.77 -26.49
CA ALA A 386 17.17 -13.57 -26.84
C ALA A 386 18.14 -13.73 -25.67
N ILE A 387 18.39 -12.64 -24.91
CA ILE A 387 19.28 -12.66 -23.75
C ILE A 387 18.62 -13.43 -22.61
N THR A 388 17.40 -13.08 -22.25
CA THR A 388 16.63 -13.69 -21.15
C THR A 388 16.46 -15.20 -21.36
N THR A 389 16.19 -15.64 -22.59
CA THR A 389 16.13 -17.06 -22.95
C THR A 389 17.49 -17.73 -22.80
N GLN A 390 18.58 -17.08 -23.24
CA GLN A 390 19.93 -17.63 -23.11
C GLN A 390 20.38 -17.75 -21.65
N THR A 391 19.98 -16.81 -20.79
CA THR A 391 20.53 -16.67 -19.44
C THR A 391 19.68 -17.35 -18.37
N LEU A 392 18.35 -17.28 -18.49
CA LEU A 392 17.40 -17.82 -17.51
C LEU A 392 16.70 -19.10 -18.01
N GLY A 393 16.72 -19.33 -19.33
CA GLY A 393 16.14 -20.50 -19.98
C GLY A 393 14.75 -20.25 -20.58
N GLU A 394 14.36 -21.13 -21.51
CA GLU A 394 13.11 -21.02 -22.28
C GLU A 394 11.83 -21.08 -21.44
N LYS A 395 11.90 -21.66 -20.23
CA LYS A 395 10.75 -21.88 -19.34
C LYS A 395 10.73 -20.94 -18.13
N HIS A 396 11.58 -19.93 -18.11
CA HIS A 396 11.62 -18.97 -17.01
C HIS A 396 10.44 -17.98 -17.10
N PRO A 397 9.84 -17.55 -15.97
CA PRO A 397 8.77 -16.55 -15.98
C PRO A 397 9.13 -15.25 -16.73
N SER A 398 10.36 -14.76 -16.60
CA SER A 398 10.83 -13.57 -17.35
C SER A 398 10.85 -13.79 -18.87
N THR A 399 11.08 -15.03 -19.34
CA THR A 399 10.98 -15.37 -20.77
C THR A 399 9.53 -15.31 -21.23
N ALA A 400 8.58 -15.71 -20.38
CA ALA A 400 7.14 -15.58 -20.62
C ALA A 400 6.75 -14.10 -20.75
N THR A 401 7.24 -13.24 -19.83
CA THR A 401 7.04 -11.78 -19.89
C THR A 401 7.56 -11.17 -21.20
N ALA A 402 8.77 -11.54 -21.63
CA ALA A 402 9.33 -11.06 -22.90
C ALA A 402 8.49 -11.48 -24.11
N TYR A 403 7.93 -12.70 -24.10
CA TYR A 403 6.97 -13.13 -25.12
C TYR A 403 5.67 -12.32 -25.08
N ASN A 404 5.10 -12.08 -23.90
CA ASN A 404 3.89 -11.25 -23.76
C ASN A 404 4.12 -9.82 -24.31
N ASN A 405 5.26 -9.20 -24.02
CA ASN A 405 5.61 -7.87 -24.50
C ASN A 405 5.76 -7.82 -26.03
N LEU A 406 6.37 -8.84 -26.64
CA LEU A 406 6.39 -9.00 -28.10
C LEU A 406 4.97 -9.17 -28.66
N GLY A 407 4.13 -9.98 -28.00
CA GLY A 407 2.73 -10.16 -28.35
C GLY A 407 1.98 -8.83 -28.39
N ASN A 408 2.14 -8.01 -27.34
CA ASN A 408 1.53 -6.68 -27.24
C ASN A 408 2.01 -5.75 -28.37
N ALA A 409 3.31 -5.76 -28.67
CA ALA A 409 3.89 -4.93 -29.72
C ALA A 409 3.39 -5.34 -31.12
N TYR A 410 3.34 -6.63 -31.43
CA TYR A 410 2.80 -7.14 -32.69
C TYR A 410 1.30 -6.91 -32.81
N CYS A 411 0.54 -7.04 -31.72
CA CYS A 411 -0.90 -6.76 -31.69
C CYS A 411 -1.16 -5.28 -32.00
N SER A 412 -0.40 -4.37 -31.37
CA SER A 412 -0.49 -2.92 -31.61
C SER A 412 -0.11 -2.55 -33.04
N LYS A 413 0.85 -3.27 -33.63
CA LYS A 413 1.22 -3.13 -35.04
C LYS A 413 0.17 -3.70 -36.02
N GLY A 414 -0.79 -4.49 -35.54
CA GLY A 414 -1.80 -5.16 -36.37
C GLY A 414 -1.35 -6.51 -36.97
N GLU A 415 -0.21 -7.05 -36.53
CA GLU A 415 0.29 -8.37 -36.94
C GLU A 415 -0.24 -9.46 -35.97
N TYR A 416 -1.56 -9.67 -35.97
CA TYR A 416 -2.25 -10.48 -34.97
C TYR A 416 -1.80 -11.95 -34.90
N ASP A 417 -1.45 -12.57 -36.02
CA ASP A 417 -0.98 -13.97 -36.02
C ASP A 417 0.33 -14.13 -35.24
N LYS A 418 1.28 -13.19 -35.40
CA LYS A 418 2.51 -13.19 -34.61
C LYS A 418 2.23 -12.89 -33.14
N ALA A 419 1.30 -12.00 -32.86
CA ALA A 419 0.90 -11.70 -31.49
C ALA A 419 0.37 -12.97 -30.79
N ILE A 420 -0.51 -13.72 -31.46
CA ILE A 420 -1.06 -14.98 -30.97
C ILE A 420 0.06 -16.00 -30.73
N ASP A 421 0.98 -16.20 -31.68
CA ASP A 421 2.12 -17.13 -31.52
C ASP A 421 2.98 -16.81 -30.29
N HIS A 422 3.16 -15.52 -29.99
CA HIS A 422 3.91 -15.07 -28.82
C HIS A 422 3.12 -15.24 -27.52
N TYR A 423 1.83 -14.87 -27.49
CA TYR A 423 0.99 -15.10 -26.31
C TYR A 423 0.79 -16.59 -26.00
N GLU A 424 0.73 -17.47 -26.99
CA GLU A 424 0.64 -18.92 -26.75
C GLU A 424 1.90 -19.47 -26.08
N LYS A 425 3.09 -18.92 -26.42
CA LYS A 425 4.35 -19.26 -25.74
C LYS A 425 4.40 -18.75 -24.31
N ASP A 426 3.99 -17.50 -24.08
CA ASP A 426 3.81 -16.95 -22.74
C ASP A 426 2.86 -17.83 -21.92
N LEU A 427 1.66 -18.12 -22.44
CA LEU A 427 0.64 -18.92 -21.77
C LEU A 427 1.19 -20.29 -21.35
N ALA A 428 1.91 -20.97 -22.24
CA ALA A 428 2.47 -22.28 -21.95
C ALA A 428 3.48 -22.24 -20.79
N ILE A 429 4.36 -21.22 -20.76
CA ILE A 429 5.35 -21.04 -19.69
C ILE A 429 4.66 -20.62 -18.38
N THR A 430 3.73 -19.68 -18.45
CA THR A 430 3.01 -19.14 -17.30
C THR A 430 2.15 -20.22 -16.62
N ILE A 431 1.46 -21.07 -17.40
CA ILE A 431 0.76 -22.25 -16.85
C ILE A 431 1.75 -23.23 -16.20
N GLN A 432 2.88 -23.50 -16.84
CA GLN A 432 3.89 -24.43 -16.31
C GLN A 432 4.51 -23.94 -14.98
N THR A 433 4.69 -22.63 -14.83
CA THR A 433 5.44 -22.05 -13.72
C THR A 433 4.57 -21.55 -12.58
N LEU A 434 3.41 -20.94 -12.88
CA LEU A 434 2.52 -20.32 -11.89
C LEU A 434 1.19 -21.07 -11.73
N GLY A 435 0.84 -21.94 -12.69
CA GLY A 435 -0.37 -22.76 -12.67
C GLY A 435 -1.56 -22.11 -13.38
N GLU A 436 -2.51 -22.95 -13.81
CA GLU A 436 -3.65 -22.56 -14.66
C GLU A 436 -4.60 -21.51 -14.07
N LYS A 437 -4.56 -21.30 -12.75
CA LYS A 437 -5.46 -20.40 -12.02
C LYS A 437 -4.75 -19.13 -11.53
N HIS A 438 -3.52 -18.90 -11.97
CA HIS A 438 -2.77 -17.71 -11.57
C HIS A 438 -3.32 -16.47 -12.29
N PRO A 439 -3.36 -15.27 -11.65
CA PRO A 439 -3.77 -14.03 -12.30
C PRO A 439 -3.04 -13.73 -13.61
N SER A 440 -1.73 -14.00 -13.68
CA SER A 440 -0.96 -13.85 -14.93
C SER A 440 -1.44 -14.76 -16.06
N THR A 441 -1.97 -15.95 -15.76
CA THR A 441 -2.60 -16.82 -16.78
C THR A 441 -3.88 -16.20 -17.31
N ALA A 442 -4.66 -15.55 -16.44
CA ALA A 442 -5.88 -14.83 -16.81
C ALA A 442 -5.54 -13.64 -17.74
N GLU A 443 -4.48 -12.90 -17.43
CA GLU A 443 -3.97 -11.81 -18.27
C GLU A 443 -3.59 -12.29 -19.67
N THR A 444 -2.81 -13.38 -19.80
CA THR A 444 -2.45 -13.93 -21.12
C THR A 444 -3.69 -14.39 -21.90
N TYR A 445 -4.70 -14.96 -21.24
CA TYR A 445 -5.97 -15.29 -21.89
C TYR A 445 -6.71 -14.05 -22.38
N ASN A 446 -6.76 -12.97 -21.59
CA ASN A 446 -7.33 -11.71 -22.05
C ASN A 446 -6.59 -11.15 -23.27
N ASN A 447 -5.26 -11.22 -23.29
CA ASN A 447 -4.45 -10.76 -24.43
C ASN A 447 -4.67 -11.60 -25.70
N LEU A 448 -4.79 -12.92 -25.57
CA LEU A 448 -5.24 -13.80 -26.65
C LEU A 448 -6.65 -13.43 -27.14
N GLY A 449 -7.57 -13.18 -26.21
CA GLY A 449 -8.92 -12.70 -26.51
C GLY A 449 -8.90 -11.42 -27.36
N ASN A 450 -8.09 -10.44 -26.97
CA ASN A 450 -7.93 -9.17 -27.69
C ASN A 450 -7.36 -9.38 -29.10
N ALA A 451 -6.36 -10.26 -29.25
CA ALA A 451 -5.76 -10.56 -30.54
C ALA A 451 -6.75 -11.28 -31.48
N TYR A 452 -7.48 -12.28 -30.98
CA TYR A 452 -8.50 -12.98 -31.75
C TYR A 452 -9.70 -12.06 -32.09
N CYS A 453 -10.13 -11.19 -31.16
CA CYS A 453 -11.14 -10.15 -31.41
C CYS A 453 -10.71 -9.28 -32.60
N SER A 454 -9.48 -8.75 -32.54
CA SER A 454 -8.94 -7.85 -33.56
C SER A 454 -8.72 -8.53 -34.92
N LYS A 455 -8.51 -9.85 -34.91
CA LYS A 455 -8.45 -10.68 -36.11
C LYS A 455 -9.85 -11.00 -36.71
N GLY A 456 -10.93 -10.74 -35.97
CA GLY A 456 -12.30 -11.08 -36.36
C GLY A 456 -12.70 -12.53 -36.04
N GLU A 457 -11.92 -13.26 -35.25
CA GLU A 457 -12.23 -14.61 -34.78
C GLU A 457 -12.97 -14.54 -33.42
N HIS A 458 -14.17 -13.97 -33.45
CA HIS A 458 -14.95 -13.58 -32.26
C HIS A 458 -15.28 -14.75 -31.32
N GLU A 459 -15.59 -15.95 -31.84
CA GLU A 459 -15.90 -17.12 -31.00
C GLU A 459 -14.69 -17.57 -30.19
N LYS A 460 -13.48 -17.49 -30.78
CA LYS A 460 -12.25 -17.78 -30.03
C LYS A 460 -11.98 -16.70 -29.00
N ALA A 461 -12.20 -15.43 -29.35
CA ALA A 461 -12.05 -14.32 -28.41
C ALA A 461 -12.93 -14.52 -27.16
N ILE A 462 -14.21 -14.83 -27.34
CA ILE A 462 -15.14 -15.14 -26.24
C ILE A 462 -14.62 -16.31 -25.40
N ALA A 463 -14.20 -17.41 -26.02
CA ALA A 463 -13.70 -18.57 -25.29
C ALA A 463 -12.46 -18.25 -24.42
N TYR A 464 -11.60 -17.35 -24.86
CA TYR A 464 -10.45 -16.89 -24.07
C TYR A 464 -10.85 -15.92 -22.96
N TYR A 465 -11.72 -14.95 -23.24
CA TYR A 465 -12.24 -14.05 -22.20
C TYR A 465 -13.04 -14.78 -21.13
N GLU A 466 -13.78 -15.85 -21.46
CA GLU A 466 -14.48 -16.67 -20.46
C GLU A 466 -13.51 -17.39 -19.52
N LYS A 467 -12.34 -17.82 -20.02
CA LYS A 467 -11.27 -18.40 -19.19
C LYS A 467 -10.65 -17.36 -18.26
N ASP A 468 -10.34 -16.17 -18.77
CA ASP A 468 -9.92 -15.03 -17.95
C ASP A 468 -10.97 -14.72 -16.87
N LEU A 469 -12.23 -14.55 -17.26
CA LEU A 469 -13.32 -14.21 -16.35
C LEU A 469 -13.46 -15.23 -15.22
N ALA A 470 -13.34 -16.52 -15.53
CA ALA A 470 -13.39 -17.59 -14.54
C ALA A 470 -12.25 -17.48 -13.51
N ILE A 471 -11.01 -17.24 -13.96
CA ILE A 471 -9.85 -17.13 -13.08
C ILE A 471 -9.92 -15.81 -12.28
N THR A 472 -10.18 -14.70 -12.93
CA THR A 472 -10.25 -13.36 -12.33
C THR A 472 -11.39 -13.29 -11.30
N THR A 473 -12.54 -13.88 -11.59
CA THR A 473 -13.64 -14.01 -10.61
C THR A 473 -13.24 -14.90 -9.43
N GLN A 474 -12.56 -16.02 -9.67
CA GLN A 474 -12.13 -16.92 -8.61
C GLN A 474 -11.06 -16.28 -7.69
N THR A 475 -10.15 -15.50 -8.26
CA THR A 475 -8.96 -14.99 -7.55
C THR A 475 -9.18 -13.60 -6.94
N LEU A 476 -9.83 -12.69 -7.67
CA LEU A 476 -10.05 -11.30 -7.25
C LEU A 476 -11.49 -11.02 -6.80
N GLY A 477 -12.43 -11.89 -7.18
CA GLY A 477 -13.85 -11.78 -6.83
C GLY A 477 -14.71 -11.14 -7.92
N GLU A 478 -16.02 -11.38 -7.84
CA GLU A 478 -17.01 -10.87 -8.81
C GLU A 478 -17.07 -9.34 -8.88
N LYS A 479 -16.71 -8.67 -7.78
CA LYS A 479 -16.76 -7.22 -7.65
C LYS A 479 -15.38 -6.58 -7.86
N HIS A 480 -14.44 -7.21 -8.55
CA HIS A 480 -13.14 -6.58 -8.83
C HIS A 480 -13.18 -5.77 -10.15
N PRO A 481 -12.50 -4.61 -10.25
CA PRO A 481 -12.43 -3.85 -11.50
C PRO A 481 -11.91 -4.66 -12.70
N SER A 482 -10.95 -5.56 -12.50
CA SER A 482 -10.47 -6.48 -13.56
C SER A 482 -11.57 -7.41 -14.07
N THR A 483 -12.44 -7.92 -13.20
CA THR A 483 -13.62 -8.71 -13.58
C THR A 483 -14.55 -7.88 -14.46
N ALA A 484 -14.78 -6.61 -14.11
CA ALA A 484 -15.58 -5.69 -14.93
C ALA A 484 -14.95 -5.41 -16.30
N MET A 485 -13.61 -5.36 -16.39
CA MET A 485 -12.90 -5.21 -17.65
C MET A 485 -13.12 -6.41 -18.57
N THR A 486 -12.98 -7.63 -18.06
CA THR A 486 -13.23 -8.85 -18.86
C THR A 486 -14.68 -8.93 -19.33
N LEU A 487 -15.64 -8.59 -18.46
CA LEU A 487 -17.07 -8.50 -18.82
C LEU A 487 -17.30 -7.47 -19.93
N THR A 488 -16.60 -6.34 -19.89
CA THR A 488 -16.65 -5.29 -20.91
C THR A 488 -16.14 -5.81 -22.26
N ASN A 489 -15.04 -6.56 -22.26
CA ASN A 489 -14.48 -7.16 -23.47
C ASN A 489 -15.45 -8.16 -24.11
N ILE A 490 -16.04 -9.05 -23.32
CA ILE A 490 -17.08 -10.00 -23.78
C ILE A 490 -18.28 -9.25 -24.36
N ALA A 491 -18.74 -8.19 -23.68
CA ALA A 491 -19.85 -7.37 -24.15
C ALA A 491 -19.59 -6.73 -25.54
N PHE A 492 -18.37 -6.26 -25.77
CA PHE A 492 -18.00 -5.70 -27.07
C PHE A 492 -17.98 -6.74 -28.17
N VAL A 493 -17.46 -7.95 -27.92
CA VAL A 493 -17.47 -9.01 -28.93
C VAL A 493 -18.92 -9.43 -29.27
N HIS A 494 -19.80 -9.56 -28.28
CA HIS A 494 -21.22 -9.82 -28.56
C HIS A 494 -21.89 -8.68 -29.35
N ALA A 495 -21.50 -7.42 -29.10
CA ALA A 495 -22.01 -6.29 -29.86
C ALA A 495 -21.55 -6.33 -31.33
N GLU A 496 -20.30 -6.75 -31.60
CA GLU A 496 -19.77 -6.95 -32.94
C GLU A 496 -20.45 -8.11 -33.68
N LEU A 497 -20.81 -9.18 -32.96
CA LEU A 497 -21.62 -10.29 -33.47
C LEU A 497 -23.10 -9.94 -33.70
N GLY A 498 -23.54 -8.75 -33.28
CA GLY A 498 -24.95 -8.33 -33.37
C GLY A 498 -25.86 -8.92 -32.28
N ASP A 499 -25.30 -9.65 -31.31
CA ASP A 499 -26.01 -10.18 -30.15
C ASP A 499 -26.18 -9.08 -29.08
N LYS A 500 -27.10 -8.17 -29.38
CA LYS A 500 -27.38 -7.00 -28.56
C LYS A 500 -27.87 -7.35 -27.15
N GLU A 501 -28.57 -8.47 -26.99
CA GLU A 501 -29.10 -8.92 -25.71
C GLU A 501 -27.96 -9.28 -24.76
N GLN A 502 -27.04 -10.15 -25.20
CA GLN A 502 -25.90 -10.53 -24.39
C GLN A 502 -24.91 -9.37 -24.18
N ALA A 503 -24.67 -8.57 -25.22
CA ALA A 503 -23.84 -7.38 -25.10
C ALA A 503 -24.34 -6.43 -24.00
N CYS A 504 -25.66 -6.17 -23.95
CA CYS A 504 -26.26 -5.35 -22.89
C CYS A 504 -26.15 -6.03 -21.51
N ALA A 505 -26.36 -7.35 -21.43
CA ALA A 505 -26.30 -8.08 -20.16
C ALA A 505 -24.89 -8.02 -19.54
N TYR A 506 -23.85 -8.30 -20.33
CA TYR A 506 -22.47 -8.24 -19.88
C TYR A 506 -22.02 -6.81 -19.52
N MET A 507 -22.36 -5.82 -20.36
CA MET A 507 -22.01 -4.42 -20.08
C MET A 507 -22.73 -3.88 -18.85
N GLN A 508 -23.99 -4.28 -18.60
CA GLN A 508 -24.70 -3.92 -17.37
C GLN A 508 -23.99 -4.49 -16.14
N ARG A 509 -23.57 -5.76 -16.17
CA ARG A 509 -22.81 -6.37 -15.07
C ARG A 509 -21.49 -5.63 -14.82
N ALA A 510 -20.76 -5.26 -15.88
CA ALA A 510 -19.54 -4.47 -15.75
C ALA A 510 -19.81 -3.09 -15.11
N LEU A 511 -20.86 -2.39 -15.55
CA LEU A 511 -21.28 -1.12 -14.98
C LEU A 511 -21.64 -1.23 -13.49
N ASP A 512 -22.36 -2.28 -13.10
CA ASP A 512 -22.73 -2.51 -11.70
C ASP A 512 -21.48 -2.71 -10.82
N VAL A 513 -20.48 -3.46 -11.33
CA VAL A 513 -19.20 -3.65 -10.63
C VAL A 513 -18.41 -2.35 -10.54
N PHE A 514 -18.25 -1.59 -11.63
CA PHE A 514 -17.55 -0.30 -11.59
C PHE A 514 -18.24 0.68 -10.64
N THR A 515 -19.57 0.79 -10.69
CA THR A 515 -20.34 1.67 -9.79
C THR A 515 -20.12 1.30 -8.32
N ALA A 516 -20.12 0.00 -8.01
CA ALA A 516 -19.94 -0.48 -6.64
C ALA A 516 -18.50 -0.34 -6.12
N THR A 517 -17.50 -0.34 -7.01
CA THR A 517 -16.07 -0.37 -6.63
C THR A 517 -15.41 0.98 -6.63
N VAL A 518 -15.61 1.75 -7.69
CA VAL A 518 -14.94 3.04 -7.92
C VAL A 518 -15.92 4.22 -7.91
N GLY A 519 -17.22 3.95 -7.78
CA GLY A 519 -18.27 4.96 -7.72
C GLY A 519 -18.79 5.39 -9.10
N PRO A 520 -19.93 6.13 -9.13
CA PRO A 520 -20.59 6.56 -10.36
C PRO A 520 -19.76 7.56 -11.19
N ASP A 521 -18.94 8.38 -10.54
CA ASP A 521 -18.20 9.46 -11.18
C ASP A 521 -16.84 9.02 -11.79
N HIS A 522 -16.42 7.78 -11.55
CA HIS A 522 -15.15 7.28 -12.08
C HIS A 522 -15.19 7.16 -13.61
N PRO A 523 -14.10 7.51 -14.33
CA PRO A 523 -14.05 7.42 -15.80
C PRO A 523 -14.46 6.06 -16.37
N SER A 524 -14.09 4.96 -15.71
CA SER A 524 -14.49 3.60 -16.12
C SER A 524 -16.00 3.37 -16.02
N THR A 525 -16.64 3.88 -14.95
CA THR A 525 -18.10 3.78 -14.75
C THR A 525 -18.85 4.57 -15.81
N GLN A 526 -18.43 5.82 -16.04
CA GLN A 526 -19.00 6.68 -17.07
C GLN A 526 -18.84 6.09 -18.48
N ARG A 527 -17.67 5.48 -18.75
CA ARG A 527 -17.41 4.79 -20.02
C ARG A 527 -18.32 3.59 -20.21
N ALA A 528 -18.45 2.72 -19.20
CA ALA A 528 -19.35 1.56 -19.25
C ALA A 528 -20.81 1.99 -19.44
N GLU A 529 -21.26 3.06 -18.76
CA GLU A 529 -22.60 3.61 -18.94
C GLU A 529 -22.82 4.17 -20.36
N HIS A 530 -21.84 4.89 -20.89
CA HIS A 530 -21.86 5.38 -22.26
C HIS A 530 -21.92 4.23 -23.27
N ASP A 531 -21.08 3.20 -23.11
CA ASP A 531 -21.05 2.06 -24.02
C ASP A 531 -22.32 1.20 -23.92
N LEU A 532 -22.90 1.05 -22.73
CA LEU A 532 -24.20 0.40 -22.56
C LEU A 532 -25.31 1.15 -23.33
N ARG A 533 -25.35 2.49 -23.22
CA ARG A 533 -26.29 3.32 -23.99
C ARG A 533 -26.06 3.16 -25.49
N ARG A 534 -24.79 3.16 -25.93
CA ARG A 534 -24.43 2.96 -27.34
C ARG A 534 -24.92 1.61 -27.86
N ILE A 535 -24.69 0.52 -27.13
CA ILE A 535 -25.17 -0.82 -27.51
C ILE A 535 -26.70 -0.86 -27.56
N ARG A 536 -27.40 -0.24 -26.59
CA ARG A 536 -28.87 -0.15 -26.55
C ARG A 536 -29.46 0.65 -27.70
N HIS A 537 -28.77 1.68 -28.20
CA HIS A 537 -29.30 2.61 -29.20
C HIS A 537 -28.72 2.43 -30.61
N ALA A 538 -27.68 1.61 -30.79
CA ALA A 538 -27.17 1.27 -32.12
C ALA A 538 -28.27 0.56 -32.94
N GLY A 539 -28.66 1.19 -34.05
CA GLY A 539 -29.41 0.57 -35.13
C GLY A 539 -28.46 0.21 -36.26
N VAL A 540 -28.31 -1.09 -36.52
CA VAL A 540 -27.72 -1.82 -37.67
C VAL A 540 -26.36 -1.39 -38.26
N ASP A 541 -25.83 -0.19 -38.07
CA ASP A 541 -24.54 0.23 -38.62
C ASP A 541 -23.54 0.58 -37.51
N VAL A 542 -22.76 -0.43 -37.10
CA VAL A 542 -21.47 -0.20 -36.43
C VAL A 542 -20.43 0.00 -37.54
N PRO A 543 -19.65 1.09 -37.57
CA PRO A 543 -18.55 1.19 -38.52
C PRO A 543 -17.55 0.07 -38.22
N SER A 544 -17.40 -0.83 -39.18
CA SER A 544 -16.54 -2.02 -39.17
C SER A 544 -15.04 -1.68 -39.22
N GLY A 545 -14.57 -0.75 -38.39
CA GLY A 545 -13.21 -0.22 -38.55
C GLY A 545 -12.57 0.53 -37.38
N SER A 546 -13.21 0.64 -36.20
CA SER A 546 -12.48 1.14 -35.02
C SER A 546 -12.11 -0.03 -34.12
N SER A 547 -10.88 -0.55 -34.28
CA SER A 547 -10.17 -1.38 -33.31
C SER A 547 -10.23 -0.71 -31.93
N ARG A 548 -11.28 -1.01 -31.15
CA ARG A 548 -11.41 -0.59 -29.74
C ARG A 548 -11.08 -1.72 -28.77
N CYS A 549 -11.01 -2.98 -29.25
CA CYS A 549 -10.44 -4.11 -28.51
C CYS A 549 -8.95 -3.86 -28.11
N CYS A 550 -8.25 -2.90 -28.73
CA CYS A 550 -6.85 -2.53 -28.41
C CYS A 550 -6.71 -1.31 -27.48
N SER A 551 -7.60 -1.10 -26.53
CA SER A 551 -7.29 -0.16 -25.42
C SER A 551 -6.41 -0.89 -24.39
N ILE A 552 -5.18 -1.24 -24.77
CA ILE A 552 -4.15 -1.72 -23.83
C ILE A 552 -3.59 -0.47 -23.15
N LEU A 553 -4.20 -0.07 -22.03
CA LEU A 553 -3.58 0.78 -21.02
C LEU A 553 -4.04 0.30 -19.64
#